data_AF-A0A952G662-F1
#
_entry.id   AF-A0A952G662-F1
#
_cell.length_a   1.000
_cell.length_b   1.000
_cell.length_c   1.000
_cell.angle_alpha   90.00
_cell.angle_beta   90.00
_cell.angle_gamma   90.00
#
_symmetry.space_group_name_H-M   'P 1'
#
loop_
_entity.id
_entity.type
_entity.pdbx_description
1 polymer ?
#
loop_
_entity_poly.entity_id
_entity_poly.type
_entity_poly.pdbx_seq_one_letter_code
_entity_poly.pdbx_strand_id
1 'polypeptide(L)'
;MTSVPLSEEVENRIQATFSGEVARESARSMLLEYPTEPWHGEVKRVRIGIVRICQGNLERMRRLVDVAKRDYRDLLMLAEYLPADSSKPLSLRDASKKTPDE
;
A
#
# COMPACT_ATOMS: atom_id res chain seq x y z
N MET A 1 6.68 -8.84 20.82
CA MET A 1 6.34 -8.15 19.57
C MET A 1 6.69 -6.68 19.73
N THR A 2 7.88 -6.27 19.31
CA THR A 2 8.30 -4.87 19.30
C THR A 2 7.69 -4.19 18.06
N SER A 3 6.58 -3.48 18.23
CA SER A 3 6.01 -2.71 17.13
C SER A 3 6.83 -1.43 16.94
N VAL A 4 7.51 -1.33 15.80
CA VAL A 4 8.28 -0.13 15.43
C VAL A 4 7.29 0.99 15.08
N PRO A 5 7.42 2.20 15.67
CA PRO A 5 6.53 3.31 15.38
C PRO A 5 6.51 3.65 13.89
N LEU A 6 5.41 4.24 13.43
CA LEU A 6 5.30 4.72 12.05
C LEU A 6 6.19 5.95 11.88
N SER A 7 7.02 5.98 10.83
CA SER A 7 7.79 7.16 10.47
C SER A 7 6.86 8.28 9.94
N GLU A 8 7.25 9.54 10.11
CA GLU A 8 6.51 10.71 9.62
C GLU A 8 6.11 10.61 8.14
N GLU A 9 6.98 10.08 7.28
CA GLU A 9 6.67 9.91 5.86
C GLU A 9 5.51 8.93 5.59
N VAL A 10 5.43 7.86 6.39
CA VAL A 10 4.31 6.90 6.30
C VAL A 10 3.02 7.57 6.75
N GLU A 11 3.09 8.36 7.82
CA GLU A 11 1.97 9.11 8.36
C GLU A 11 1.43 10.13 7.34
N ASN A 12 2.32 10.91 6.72
CA ASN A 12 1.96 11.86 5.65
C ASN A 12 1.27 11.15 4.47
N ARG A 13 1.71 9.93 4.13
CA ARG A 13 1.10 9.15 3.06
C ARG A 13 -0.30 8.64 3.44
N ILE A 14 -0.52 8.23 4.68
CA ILE A 14 -1.85 7.86 5.20
C ILE A 14 -2.79 9.06 5.10
N GLN A 15 -2.36 10.23 5.55
CA GLN A 15 -3.16 11.46 5.52
C GLN A 15 -3.56 11.87 4.09
N ALA A 16 -2.64 11.70 3.14
CA ALA A 16 -2.88 11.98 1.73
C ALA A 16 -3.79 10.94 1.03
N THR A 17 -3.84 9.71 1.53
CA THR A 17 -4.54 8.60 0.88
C THR A 17 -5.95 8.38 1.43
N PHE A 18 -6.16 8.58 2.73
CA PHE A 18 -7.42 8.33 3.41
C PHE A 18 -8.09 9.64 3.84
N SER A 19 -9.33 9.84 3.39
CA SER A 19 -10.20 10.92 3.86
C SER A 19 -10.94 10.47 5.13
N GLY A 20 -10.78 11.21 6.22
CA GLY A 20 -11.47 10.96 7.49
C GLY A 20 -10.61 10.27 8.54
N GLU A 21 -10.77 10.68 9.80
CA GLU A 21 -9.89 10.25 10.89
C GLU A 21 -10.02 8.77 11.22
N VAL A 22 -11.25 8.23 11.21
CA VAL A 22 -11.50 6.79 11.47
C VAL A 22 -10.77 5.89 10.46
N ALA A 23 -10.74 6.30 9.18
CA ALA A 23 -10.05 5.55 8.14
C ALA A 23 -8.52 5.63 8.31
N ARG A 24 -8.00 6.79 8.70
CA ARG A 24 -6.58 6.99 9.00
C ARG A 24 -6.13 6.17 10.20
N GLU A 25 -6.90 6.19 11.29
CA GLU A 25 -6.62 5.35 12.48
C GLU A 25 -6.64 3.86 12.13
N SER A 26 -7.64 3.41 11.37
CA SER A 26 -7.71 2.02 10.91
C SER A 26 -6.48 1.64 10.08
N ALA A 27 -6.04 2.52 9.17
CA ALA A 27 -4.84 2.31 8.37
C ALA A 27 -3.57 2.26 9.24
N ARG A 28 -3.43 3.16 10.23
CA ARG A 28 -2.32 3.15 11.19
C ARG A 28 -2.25 1.82 11.93
N SER A 29 -3.38 1.36 12.49
CA SER A 29 -3.46 0.08 13.20
C SER A 29 -3.05 -1.09 12.31
N MET A 30 -3.53 -1.14 11.06
CA MET A 30 -3.18 -2.20 10.11
C MET A 30 -1.67 -2.21 9.75
N LEU A 31 -1.02 -1.06 9.64
CA LEU A 31 0.44 -1.01 9.39
C LEU A 31 1.28 -1.40 10.61
N LEU A 32 0.77 -1.16 11.81
CA LEU A 32 1.40 -1.60 13.06
C LEU A 32 1.26 -3.11 13.25
N GLU A 33 0.25 -3.75 12.65
CA GLU A 33 0.12 -5.22 12.60
C GLU A 33 1.16 -5.90 11.70
N TYR A 34 1.95 -5.17 10.91
CA TYR A 34 3.08 -5.74 10.16
C TYR A 34 4.33 -5.75 11.07
N PRO A 35 4.64 -6.88 11.75
CA PRO A 35 5.83 -6.98 12.57
C PRO A 35 7.03 -7.21 11.67
N THR A 36 8.11 -6.51 11.96
CA THR A 36 9.40 -6.76 11.31
C THR A 36 10.50 -6.48 12.31
N GLU A 37 11.48 -7.35 12.30
CA GLU A 37 12.71 -7.21 13.06
C GLU A 37 13.34 -5.83 12.78
N PRO A 38 13.93 -5.15 13.78
CA PRO A 38 14.48 -3.80 13.64
C PRO A 38 15.65 -3.69 12.64
N TRP A 39 16.23 -4.82 12.21
CA TRP A 39 17.27 -4.89 11.16
C TRP A 39 16.72 -5.03 9.73
N HIS A 40 15.40 -5.14 9.55
CA HIS A 40 14.80 -5.01 8.22
C HIS A 40 14.81 -3.54 7.80
N GLY A 41 15.77 -3.12 6.96
CA GLY A 41 15.75 -1.77 6.36
C GLY A 41 14.51 -1.49 5.50
N GLU A 42 13.74 -2.53 5.15
CA GLU A 42 12.63 -2.48 4.21
C GLU A 42 11.26 -2.15 4.86
N VAL A 43 11.13 -2.09 6.20
CA VAL A 43 9.83 -1.86 6.87
C VAL A 43 9.12 -0.61 6.33
N LYS A 44 9.87 0.48 6.21
CA LYS A 44 9.36 1.75 5.71
C LYS A 44 8.86 1.61 4.27
N ARG A 45 9.65 0.99 3.40
CA ARG A 45 9.31 0.79 1.97
C ARG A 45 8.07 -0.08 1.82
N VAL A 46 7.96 -1.14 2.62
CA VAL A 46 6.78 -2.03 2.60
C VAL A 46 5.53 -1.29 3.06
N ARG A 47 5.59 -0.54 4.16
CA ARG A 47 4.45 0.26 4.66
C ARG A 47 3.99 1.29 3.62
N ILE A 48 4.92 2.01 2.98
CA ILE A 48 4.61 2.96 1.89
C ILE A 48 4.00 2.23 0.69
N GLY A 49 4.55 1.07 0.31
CA GLY A 49 4.02 0.24 -0.76
C GLY A 49 2.57 -0.19 -0.51
N ILE A 50 2.26 -0.66 0.70
CA ILE A 50 0.90 -1.04 1.10
C ILE A 50 -0.05 0.14 0.94
N VAL A 51 0.31 1.32 1.45
CA VAL A 51 -0.52 2.54 1.34
C VAL A 51 -0.72 2.94 -0.12
N ARG A 52 0.33 2.83 -0.95
CA ARG A 52 0.26 3.16 -2.38
C ARG A 52 -0.65 2.19 -3.15
N ILE A 53 -0.56 0.89 -2.87
CA ILE A 53 -1.34 -0.13 -3.59
C ILE A 53 -2.80 -0.14 -3.11
N CYS A 54 -3.08 0.18 -1.84
CA CYS A 54 -4.44 0.09 -1.30
C CYS A 54 -5.38 1.18 -1.84
N GLN A 55 -4.85 2.32 -2.30
CA GLN A 55 -5.63 3.41 -2.91
C GLN A 55 -6.81 3.88 -2.03
N GLY A 56 -6.60 3.95 -0.71
CA GLY A 56 -7.64 4.38 0.25
C GLY A 56 -8.65 3.30 0.64
N ASN A 57 -8.53 2.07 0.11
CA ASN A 57 -9.42 0.96 0.44
C ASN A 57 -8.84 0.12 1.60
N LEU A 58 -9.51 0.16 2.76
CA LEU A 58 -9.09 -0.54 3.98
C LEU A 58 -9.13 -2.07 3.87
N GLU A 59 -10.10 -2.64 3.13
CA GLU A 59 -10.15 -4.10 2.93
C GLU A 59 -8.98 -4.58 2.08
N ARG A 60 -8.62 -3.81 1.04
CA ARG A 60 -7.45 -4.07 0.22
C ARG A 60 -6.17 -3.94 1.04
N MET A 61 -6.10 -2.93 1.90
CA MET A 61 -4.98 -2.73 2.82
C MET A 61 -4.76 -3.93 3.74
N ARG A 62 -5.82 -4.47 4.35
CA ARG A 62 -5.75 -5.68 5.18
C ARG A 62 -5.13 -6.86 4.41
N ARG A 63 -5.61 -7.13 3.19
CA ARG A 63 -5.07 -8.19 2.34
C ARG A 63 -3.58 -7.97 2.00
N LEU A 64 -3.19 -6.73 1.74
CA LEU A 64 -1.80 -6.39 1.43
C LEU A 64 -0.87 -6.57 2.64
N VAL A 65 -1.34 -6.25 3.85
CA VAL A 65 -0.60 -6.52 5.09
C VAL A 65 -0.36 -8.02 5.25
N ASP A 66 -1.37 -8.85 5.01
CA ASP A 66 -1.23 -10.31 5.11
C ASP A 66 -0.30 -10.90 4.03
N VAL A 67 -0.32 -10.35 2.82
CA VAL A 67 0.65 -10.70 1.75
C VAL A 67 2.06 -10.31 2.18
N ALA A 68 2.25 -9.09 2.69
CA ALA A 68 3.56 -8.61 3.12
C ALA A 68 4.17 -9.46 4.24
N LYS A 69 3.35 -9.94 5.19
CA LYS A 69 3.78 -10.85 6.25
C LYS A 69 4.35 -12.16 5.71
N ARG A 70 3.92 -12.60 4.53
CA ARG A 70 4.37 -13.85 3.88
C ARG A 70 5.56 -13.61 2.95
N ASP A 71 5.42 -12.67 2.02
CA ASP A 71 6.49 -12.23 1.13
C ASP A 71 6.24 -10.78 0.69
N TYR A 72 7.06 -9.86 1.17
CA TYR A 72 6.94 -8.44 0.87
C TYR A 72 7.61 -8.03 -0.46
N ARG A 73 8.41 -8.91 -1.09
CA ARG A 73 9.20 -8.56 -2.28
C ARG A 73 8.31 -8.29 -3.49
N ASP A 74 7.30 -9.13 -3.70
CA ASP A 74 6.31 -8.94 -4.77
C ASP A 74 5.49 -7.66 -4.56
N LEU A 75 5.21 -7.32 -3.30
CA LEU A 75 4.54 -6.08 -2.95
C LEU A 75 5.39 -4.87 -3.32
N LEU A 76 6.69 -4.88 -2.99
CA LEU A 76 7.60 -3.81 -3.36
C LEU A 76 7.72 -3.67 -4.88
N MET A 77 7.85 -4.79 -5.60
CA MET A 77 7.84 -4.79 -7.07
C MET A 77 6.57 -4.14 -7.61
N LEU A 78 5.40 -4.55 -7.12
CA LEU A 78 4.11 -3.97 -7.55
C LEU A 78 4.03 -2.46 -7.25
N ALA A 79 4.55 -2.02 -6.10
CA ALA A 79 4.54 -0.62 -5.70
C ALA A 79 5.41 0.27 -6.61
N GLU A 80 6.53 -0.24 -7.13
CA GLU A 80 7.39 0.47 -8.09
C GLU A 80 6.70 0.66 -9.46
N TYR A 81 5.96 -0.35 -9.93
CA TYR A 81 5.29 -0.30 -11.24
C TYR A 81 3.92 0.39 -11.24
N LEU A 82 3.35 0.69 -10.07
CA LEU A 82 2.12 1.48 -9.98
C LEU A 82 2.44 2.94 -10.33
N PRO A 83 1.76 3.56 -11.33
CA PRO A 83 1.98 4.98 -11.62
C PRO A 83 1.60 5.81 -10.40
N ALA A 84 2.36 6.89 -10.17
CA ALA A 84 2.21 7.78 -9.02
C ALA A 84 0.80 8.38 -8.90
N ASP A 85 0.04 8.38 -10.00
CA ASP A 85 -1.30 8.97 -10.18
C ASP A 85 -2.40 7.90 -10.41
N SER A 86 -2.28 6.74 -9.76
CA SER A 86 -3.28 5.67 -9.86
C SER A 86 -4.47 5.86 -8.92
N SER A 87 -4.98 7.07 -8.78
CA SER A 87 -6.33 7.28 -8.21
C SER A 87 -7.44 6.66 -9.09
N LYS A 88 -7.08 6.13 -10.26
CA LYS A 88 -7.96 5.34 -11.13
C LYS A 88 -7.80 3.83 -10.88
N PRO A 89 -8.91 3.09 -10.71
CA PRO A 89 -8.89 1.65 -10.48
C PRO A 89 -8.21 0.91 -11.63
N LEU A 90 -7.59 -0.23 -11.30
CA LEU A 90 -6.91 -1.13 -12.25
C LEU A 90 -7.85 -1.73 -13.32
N SER A 91 -9.16 -1.41 -13.30
CA SER A 91 -10.15 -1.93 -14.24
C SER A 91 -10.14 -1.30 -15.64
N LEU A 92 -9.21 -0.38 -15.93
CA LEU A 92 -9.18 0.35 -17.22
C LEU A 92 -7.91 0.14 -18.05
N ARG A 93 -6.98 -0.72 -17.62
CA ARG A 93 -5.69 -0.89 -18.33
C ARG A 93 -5.65 -2.02 -19.35
N ASP A 94 -6.63 -2.92 -19.36
CA ASP A 94 -6.65 -4.07 -20.28
C ASP A 94 -7.69 -3.99 -21.42
N ALA A 95 -8.43 -2.88 -21.57
CA ALA A 95 -9.45 -2.75 -22.63
C ALA A 95 -9.04 -1.88 -23.83
N SER A 96 -7.80 -1.41 -23.91
CA SER A 96 -7.31 -0.61 -25.05
C SER A 96 -6.11 -1.24 -25.75
N LYS A 97 -6.16 -2.56 -25.95
CA LYS A 97 -5.49 -3.15 -27.11
C LYS A 97 -6.46 -3.08 -28.28
N LYS A 98 -6.33 -2.00 -29.06
CA LYS A 98 -6.62 -1.90 -30.50
C LYS A 98 -7.64 -2.91 -31.06
N THR A 99 -8.86 -2.46 -31.31
CA THR A 99 -9.47 -2.68 -32.63
C THR A 99 -9.41 -1.35 -33.38
N PRO A 100 -8.66 -1.31 -34.48
CA PRO A 100 -9.11 -0.58 -35.65
C PRO A 100 -9.36 -1.61 -36.77
N ASP A 101 -10.63 -1.67 -37.17
CA ASP A 101 -11.09 -1.82 -38.56
C ASP A 101 -9.99 -1.51 -39.58
N GLU A 102 -9.59 -2.51 -40.37
CA GLU A 102 -9.75 -2.56 -41.85
C GLU A 102 -9.40 -3.96 -42.37
#